data_AF-A0A6J1I0G6-F1
#
_entry.id   AF-A0A6J1I0G6-F1
#
_cell.length_a   1.000
_cell.length_b   1.000
_cell.length_c   1.000
_cell.angle_alpha   90.00
_cell.angle_beta   90.00
_cell.angle_gamma   90.00
#
_symmetry.space_group_name_H-M   'P 1'
#
loop_
_entity.id
_entity.type
_entity.pdbx_description
1 polymer ?
#
loop_
_entity_poly.entity_id
_entity_poly.type
_entity_poly.pdbx_seq_one_letter_code
_entity_poly.pdbx_strand_id
1 'polypeptide(L)'
;MFLRANGGAPPWRNSVTHDIPRRTATQEWVLWSVDALDITPLDELAADCISPAASFSSNSSFSSNSDYDLETRSPSMSISGTGSGHVTDRDLSAMELFRRAQVVRLKSHHDKYLLAEEDEESVCQDRNGSIKNARWTVEFIEHSTGLRFKSCFGTYLTATNIPFLLGITGKKVLQTLPKRLDSSVEWEPIREGDQIKFRTRYGQFLRANGGLPPWRNSITHDIPHSTSHQDWILWDVDVMVIQTFNSLDSIASSTGYEPILPPPPPPWMTTSHHHSKVESSPSRDHHSHHKSSGPQDESTLKVEGRVIHYKIANEKGEVEEGEEVRLIFKGSEVEELKERLKEETGLEDIVVCSRNPLNQKLYPLRLQLPPNNNDMHVVVVPSSGDVEAPESP
;
A
#
# COMPACT_ATOMS: atom_id res chain seq x y z
N MET A 1 -26.18 31.62 -4.39
CA MET A 1 -27.01 31.17 -3.25
C MET A 1 -26.13 31.31 -2.02
N PHE A 2 -26.59 31.99 -0.97
CA PHE A 2 -25.77 32.32 0.20
C PHE A 2 -26.20 31.47 1.40
N LEU A 3 -25.26 31.12 2.27
CA LEU A 3 -25.54 30.44 3.54
C LEU A 3 -26.17 31.43 4.50
N ARG A 4 -27.36 31.10 5.00
CA ARG A 4 -28.16 31.90 5.92
C ARG A 4 -28.28 31.20 7.27
N ALA A 5 -27.92 31.89 8.35
CA ALA A 5 -28.12 31.42 9.71
C ALA A 5 -29.54 31.75 10.21
N ASN A 6 -30.31 30.75 10.65
CA ASN A 6 -31.65 30.96 11.20
C ASN A 6 -31.62 30.93 12.73
N GLY A 7 -31.93 32.07 13.36
CA GLY A 7 -31.97 32.24 14.82
C GLY A 7 -33.38 32.17 15.44
N GLY A 8 -34.39 31.72 14.69
CA GLY A 8 -35.80 31.79 15.08
C GLY A 8 -36.31 30.65 15.96
N ALA A 9 -37.61 30.66 16.26
CA ALA A 9 -38.29 29.55 16.94
C ALA A 9 -38.32 28.27 16.06
N PRO A 10 -38.42 27.07 16.67
CA PRO A 10 -38.46 25.81 15.92
C PRO A 10 -39.51 25.83 14.79
N PRO A 11 -39.24 25.19 13.64
CA PRO A 11 -38.17 24.20 13.39
C PRO A 11 -36.82 24.81 12.93
N TRP A 12 -36.70 26.13 12.82
CA TRP A 12 -35.54 26.78 12.18
C TRP A 12 -34.44 27.21 13.15
N ARG A 13 -34.55 26.84 14.43
CA ARG A 13 -33.56 27.20 15.44
C ARG A 13 -32.24 26.50 15.14
N ASN A 14 -31.15 27.25 15.04
CA ASN A 14 -29.79 26.75 14.84
C ASN A 14 -29.62 25.97 13.53
N SER A 15 -30.40 26.27 12.49
CA SER A 15 -30.25 25.67 11.17
C SER A 15 -29.60 26.62 10.18
N VAL A 16 -28.86 26.07 9.22
CA VAL A 16 -28.28 26.79 8.11
C VAL A 16 -29.03 26.39 6.84
N THR A 17 -29.57 27.38 6.14
CA THR A 17 -30.28 27.18 4.86
C THR A 17 -29.63 28.01 3.76
N HIS A 18 -29.95 27.72 2.50
CA HIS A 18 -29.47 28.52 1.37
C HIS A 18 -30.55 29.55 0.96
N ASP A 19 -30.15 30.80 0.71
CA ASP A 19 -31.09 31.87 0.34
C ASP A 19 -30.53 32.75 -0.81
N ILE A 20 -31.41 33.42 -1.54
CA ILE A 20 -31.08 34.47 -2.51
C ILE A 20 -31.76 35.74 -1.99
N PRO A 21 -31.05 36.61 -1.23
CA PRO A 21 -31.68 37.72 -0.54
C PRO A 21 -32.28 38.70 -1.56
N ARG A 22 -33.62 38.73 -1.64
CA ARG A 22 -34.38 39.67 -2.49
C ARG A 22 -34.84 40.92 -1.74
N ARG A 23 -34.55 41.05 -0.44
CA ARG A 23 -34.93 42.21 0.39
C ARG A 23 -33.80 42.60 1.35
N THR A 24 -33.70 43.90 1.62
CA THR A 24 -32.68 44.54 2.46
C THR A 24 -32.63 44.00 3.90
N ALA A 25 -33.74 43.49 4.45
CA ALA A 25 -33.80 43.01 5.83
C ALA A 25 -33.13 41.63 6.07
N THR A 26 -32.82 40.85 5.04
CA THR A 26 -32.23 39.50 5.19
C THR A 26 -30.78 39.41 4.71
N GLN A 27 -30.17 40.54 4.32
CA GLN A 27 -28.77 40.60 3.91
C GLN A 27 -27.80 40.35 5.06
N GLU A 28 -28.10 40.84 6.28
CA GLU A 28 -27.21 40.62 7.43
C GLU A 28 -27.18 39.16 7.89
N TRP A 29 -28.19 38.37 7.53
CA TRP A 29 -28.28 36.95 7.94
C TRP A 29 -27.42 36.01 7.10
N VAL A 30 -26.81 36.55 6.03
CA VAL A 30 -25.83 35.86 5.19
C VAL A 30 -24.42 36.41 5.35
N LEU A 31 -24.23 37.39 6.26
CA LEU A 31 -22.92 37.91 6.62
C LEU A 31 -22.38 37.07 7.78
N TRP A 32 -21.20 36.49 7.56
CA TRP A 32 -20.50 35.67 8.54
C TRP A 32 -19.25 36.43 8.98
N SER A 33 -19.13 36.69 10.28
CA SER A 33 -17.84 37.09 10.86
C SER A 33 -16.97 35.84 10.92
N VAL A 34 -15.83 35.90 10.24
CA VAL A 34 -14.82 34.84 10.31
C VAL A 34 -13.73 35.34 11.23
N ASP A 35 -13.69 34.79 12.44
CA ASP A 35 -12.56 35.01 13.33
C ASP A 35 -11.43 34.09 12.87
N ALA A 36 -10.41 34.66 12.24
CA ALA A 36 -9.18 33.95 11.95
C ALA A 36 -8.43 33.78 13.27
N LEU A 37 -8.49 32.57 13.84
CA LEU A 37 -7.66 32.21 14.99
C LEU A 37 -6.25 31.88 14.46
N ASP A 38 -5.29 32.75 14.77
CA ASP A 38 -3.87 32.43 14.62
C ASP A 38 -3.52 31.33 15.63
N ILE A 39 -3.44 30.09 15.13
CA ILE A 39 -3.10 28.93 15.94
C ILE A 39 -1.59 28.91 16.11
N THR A 40 -1.07 29.59 17.13
CA THR A 40 0.31 29.39 17.59
C THR A 40 0.44 27.99 18.20
N PRO A 41 1.38 27.14 17.76
CA PRO A 41 1.64 25.88 18.43
C PRO A 41 2.42 26.17 19.71
N LEU A 42 1.75 26.02 20.87
CA LEU A 42 2.41 26.05 22.17
C LEU A 42 2.57 24.60 22.64
N ASP A 43 3.82 24.15 22.65
CA ASP A 43 4.26 22.93 23.33
C ASP A 43 3.92 22.98 24.83
N GLU A 44 3.63 21.79 25.36
CA GLU A 44 3.60 21.37 26.77
C GLU A 44 3.36 22.44 27.84
N LEU A 45 2.19 22.39 28.48
CA LEU A 45 1.98 22.34 29.95
C LEU A 45 0.52 22.70 30.27
N ALA A 46 -0.33 21.70 30.48
CA ALA A 46 -1.44 21.74 31.45
C ALA A 46 -2.12 20.37 31.51
N ALA A 47 -1.66 19.56 32.47
CA ALA A 47 -2.60 18.74 33.23
C ALA A 47 -3.66 19.67 33.87
N ASP A 48 -4.83 19.10 34.11
CA ASP A 48 -5.98 19.68 34.82
C ASP A 48 -6.85 20.67 34.04
N CYS A 49 -7.88 20.14 33.38
CA CYS A 49 -9.24 20.68 33.37
C CYS A 49 -10.21 19.56 32.95
N ILE A 50 -10.71 18.80 33.92
CA ILE A 50 -11.86 17.90 33.76
C ILE A 50 -13.14 18.75 33.76
N SER A 51 -14.15 18.30 32.99
CA SER A 51 -15.62 18.42 33.20
C SER A 51 -16.41 19.04 32.02
N PRO A 52 -17.73 18.76 31.87
CA PRO A 52 -18.19 17.62 31.08
C PRO A 52 -19.40 17.96 30.17
N ALA A 53 -19.91 16.93 29.48
CA ALA A 53 -21.27 16.79 28.95
C ALA A 53 -21.61 17.47 27.60
N ALA A 54 -21.84 16.62 26.60
CA ALA A 54 -23.15 16.54 25.96
C ALA A 54 -23.26 15.21 25.21
N SER A 55 -23.84 14.21 25.88
CA SER A 55 -24.45 13.06 25.23
C SER A 55 -25.67 13.53 24.44
N PHE A 56 -25.82 13.09 23.19
CA PHE A 56 -27.14 12.76 22.68
C PHE A 56 -27.03 11.64 21.65
N SER A 57 -27.51 10.48 22.07
CA SER A 57 -28.06 9.47 21.17
C SER A 57 -29.41 9.96 20.68
N SER A 58 -29.76 9.72 19.41
CA SER A 58 -30.98 8.98 19.05
C SER A 58 -31.17 8.86 17.53
N ASN A 59 -31.52 7.63 17.15
CA ASN A 59 -32.09 7.21 15.88
C ASN A 59 -33.37 7.99 15.52
N SER A 60 -33.64 8.13 14.22
CA SER A 60 -34.96 7.79 13.67
C SER A 60 -34.89 7.56 12.17
N SER A 61 -35.30 6.36 11.76
CA SER A 61 -35.70 5.99 10.42
C SER A 61 -37.09 6.53 10.10
N PHE A 62 -37.28 7.08 8.89
CA PHE A 62 -38.56 7.05 8.20
C PHE A 62 -38.33 7.06 6.69
N SER A 63 -38.88 6.04 6.01
CA SER A 63 -39.04 5.98 4.57
C SER A 63 -40.32 6.72 4.19
N SER A 64 -40.32 7.47 3.08
CA SER A 64 -41.47 7.58 2.17
C SER A 64 -41.08 8.25 0.85
N ASN A 65 -41.44 7.56 -0.24
CA ASN A 65 -41.43 8.00 -1.63
C ASN A 65 -42.29 9.25 -1.83
N SER A 66 -41.88 10.10 -2.78
CA SER A 66 -42.78 10.61 -3.83
C SER A 66 -41.99 11.32 -4.93
N ASP A 67 -42.25 10.90 -6.16
CA ASP A 67 -41.89 11.52 -7.43
C ASP A 67 -42.27 13.00 -7.50
N TYR A 68 -41.37 13.82 -8.06
CA TYR A 68 -41.72 14.87 -9.00
C TYR A 68 -40.47 15.28 -9.82
N ASP A 69 -40.55 15.02 -11.13
CA ASP A 69 -39.70 15.62 -12.15
C ASP A 69 -39.97 17.13 -12.26
N LEU A 70 -38.91 17.94 -12.23
CA LEU A 70 -38.95 19.27 -12.83
C LEU A 70 -37.59 19.64 -13.42
N GLU A 71 -37.53 19.58 -14.74
CA GLU A 71 -36.47 20.17 -15.56
C GLU A 71 -36.22 21.63 -15.14
N THR A 72 -34.99 21.94 -14.71
CA THR A 72 -34.53 23.32 -14.65
C THR A 72 -33.15 23.44 -15.30
N ARG A 73 -33.20 23.75 -16.59
CA ARG A 73 -32.08 24.16 -17.43
C ARG A 73 -31.37 25.37 -16.80
N SER A 74 -30.15 25.16 -16.32
CA SER A 74 -29.28 26.23 -15.83
C SER A 74 -28.64 27.00 -17.01
N PRO A 75 -28.64 28.34 -17.03
CA PRO A 75 -27.84 29.10 -17.98
C PRO A 75 -26.40 29.22 -17.45
N SER A 76 -25.43 28.76 -18.24
CA SER A 76 -24.01 29.00 -18.03
C SER A 76 -23.70 30.47 -18.31
N MET A 77 -23.21 31.19 -17.30
CA MET A 77 -22.65 32.53 -17.47
C MET A 77 -21.12 32.40 -17.48
N SER A 78 -20.53 32.56 -18.67
CA SER A 78 -19.07 32.67 -18.85
C SER A 78 -18.61 34.07 -18.44
N ILE A 79 -17.84 34.16 -17.36
CA ILE A 79 -17.04 35.34 -17.03
C ILE A 79 -15.60 35.01 -17.39
N SER A 80 -15.14 35.57 -18.50
CA SER A 80 -13.74 35.67 -18.89
C SER A 80 -13.05 36.70 -17.98
N GLY A 81 -12.31 36.19 -17.00
CA GLY A 81 -11.41 36.96 -16.13
C GLY A 81 -9.96 36.49 -16.34
N THR A 82 -9.08 37.45 -16.55
CA THR A 82 -7.65 37.34 -16.85
C THR A 82 -6.89 36.34 -15.95
N GLY A 83 -6.20 35.39 -16.59
CA GLY A 83 -5.54 34.25 -15.95
C GLY A 83 -4.33 34.62 -15.09
N SER A 84 -4.54 34.64 -13.78
CA SER A 84 -3.59 34.01 -12.86
C SER A 84 -3.98 32.53 -12.84
N GLY A 85 -3.09 31.64 -13.29
CA GLY A 85 -3.35 30.21 -13.35
C GLY A 85 -3.60 29.65 -11.95
N HIS A 86 -4.86 29.62 -11.52
CA HIS A 86 -5.25 29.00 -10.27
C HIS A 86 -5.21 27.48 -10.49
N VAL A 87 -4.04 26.88 -10.26
CA VAL A 87 -3.85 25.43 -10.25
C VAL A 87 -4.87 24.85 -9.28
N THR A 88 -5.84 24.12 -9.81
CA THR A 88 -6.81 23.43 -8.96
C THR A 88 -6.11 22.23 -8.33
N ASP A 89 -6.53 21.78 -7.16
CA ASP A 89 -5.92 20.60 -6.51
C ASP A 89 -5.95 19.35 -7.41
N ARG A 90 -6.84 19.35 -8.42
CA ARG A 90 -6.96 18.33 -9.48
C ARG A 90 -5.75 18.26 -10.42
N ASP A 91 -5.04 19.37 -10.60
CA ASP A 91 -3.92 19.48 -11.53
C ASP A 91 -2.59 19.08 -10.87
N LEU A 92 -2.56 18.91 -9.56
CA LEU A 92 -1.37 18.51 -8.81
C LEU A 92 -1.12 17.01 -8.96
N SER A 93 0.15 16.63 -9.11
CA SER A 93 0.54 15.24 -8.92
C SER A 93 0.24 14.78 -7.48
N ALA A 94 0.06 13.48 -7.28
CA ALA A 94 -0.25 12.97 -5.93
C ALA A 94 0.83 13.38 -4.90
N MET A 95 2.11 13.33 -5.28
CA MET A 95 3.20 13.76 -4.40
C MET A 95 3.16 15.25 -4.06
N GLU A 96 2.76 16.12 -5.00
CA GLU A 96 2.63 17.57 -4.74
C GLU A 96 1.46 17.89 -3.80
N LEU A 97 0.36 17.12 -3.89
CA LEU A 97 -0.73 17.19 -2.92
C LEU A 97 -0.22 16.88 -1.52
N PHE A 98 0.52 15.78 -1.37
CA PHE A 98 1.07 15.40 -0.07
C PHE A 98 2.10 16.39 0.46
N ARG A 99 2.90 17.06 -0.39
CA ARG A 99 3.87 18.08 0.07
C ARG A 99 3.22 19.24 0.81
N ARG A 100 1.93 19.46 0.58
CA ARG A 100 1.14 20.48 1.26
C ARG A 100 0.39 19.90 2.46
N ALA A 101 0.43 18.60 2.69
CA ALA A 101 -0.35 17.94 3.73
C ALA A 101 0.57 17.41 4.85
N GLN A 102 0.37 17.91 6.06
CA GLN A 102 1.03 17.38 7.25
C GLN A 102 0.25 16.19 7.83
N VAL A 103 -1.07 16.32 7.89
CA VAL A 103 -1.98 15.29 8.42
C VAL A 103 -3.13 15.08 7.45
N VAL A 104 -3.44 13.83 7.16
CA VAL A 104 -4.51 13.42 6.25
C VAL A 104 -5.46 12.42 6.90
N ARG A 105 -6.64 12.26 6.31
CA ARG A 105 -7.48 11.07 6.47
C ARG A 105 -7.66 10.43 5.10
N LEU A 106 -7.62 9.11 5.08
CA LEU A 106 -7.78 8.33 3.85
C LEU A 106 -9.19 7.73 3.86
N LYS A 107 -10.02 8.13 2.92
CA LYS A 107 -11.40 7.66 2.80
C LYS A 107 -11.50 6.67 1.65
N SER A 108 -11.98 5.47 1.92
CA SER A 108 -12.16 4.41 0.94
C SER A 108 -13.40 4.67 0.07
N HIS A 109 -13.45 3.95 -1.05
CA HIS A 109 -14.65 3.87 -1.90
C HIS A 109 -15.93 3.43 -1.17
N HIS A 110 -15.84 2.86 0.03
CA HIS A 110 -17.00 2.47 0.84
C HIS A 110 -17.50 3.56 1.79
N ASP A 111 -17.09 4.82 1.59
CA ASP A 111 -17.38 5.95 2.47
C ASP A 111 -16.95 5.72 3.92
N LYS A 112 -15.79 5.07 4.09
CA LYS A 112 -15.19 4.78 5.39
C LYS A 112 -13.76 5.25 5.42
N TYR A 113 -13.31 5.67 6.58
CA TYR A 113 -11.94 6.13 6.80
C TYR A 113 -11.04 4.97 7.18
N LEU A 114 -9.74 5.05 6.87
CA LEU A 114 -8.71 4.18 7.40
C LEU A 114 -8.42 4.55 8.86
N LEU A 115 -8.57 3.59 9.77
CA LEU A 115 -8.37 3.77 11.20
C LEU A 115 -7.22 2.89 11.71
N ALA A 116 -6.41 3.46 12.61
CA ALA A 116 -5.53 2.69 13.49
C ALA A 116 -6.31 2.21 14.71
N GLU A 117 -6.28 0.91 15.00
CA GLU A 117 -6.98 0.35 16.17
C GLU A 117 -6.21 0.62 17.48
N GLU A 118 -6.92 0.56 18.60
CA GLU A 118 -6.34 0.81 19.94
C GLU A 118 -5.38 -0.28 20.42
N ASP A 119 -5.35 -1.44 19.74
CA ASP A 119 -4.41 -2.52 20.00
C ASP A 119 -2.98 -2.21 19.52
N GLU A 120 -2.77 -1.06 18.87
CA GLU A 120 -1.49 -0.60 18.30
C GLU A 120 -0.87 -1.58 17.28
N GLU A 121 -1.65 -2.54 16.78
CA GLU A 121 -1.23 -3.56 15.82
C GLU A 121 -2.11 -3.56 14.57
N SER A 122 -3.43 -3.52 14.73
CA SER A 122 -4.36 -3.69 13.64
C SER A 122 -4.83 -2.35 13.05
N VAL A 123 -5.33 -2.43 11.82
CA VAL A 123 -5.96 -1.32 11.13
C VAL A 123 -7.28 -1.78 10.53
N CYS A 124 -8.26 -0.88 10.51
CA CYS A 124 -9.60 -1.17 10.02
C CYS A 124 -10.14 0.00 9.21
N GLN A 125 -11.41 -0.10 8.79
CA GLN A 125 -12.15 1.04 8.30
C GLN A 125 -13.49 1.22 9.00
N ASP A 126 -13.86 2.47 9.26
CA ASP A 126 -15.13 2.85 9.88
C ASP A 126 -15.64 4.17 9.29
N ARG A 127 -16.95 4.42 9.41
CA ARG A 127 -17.58 5.66 8.93
C ARG A 127 -17.17 6.87 9.76
N ASN A 128 -16.75 6.67 11.00
CA ASN A 128 -16.41 7.76 11.91
C ASN A 128 -15.01 8.32 11.67
N GLY A 129 -14.86 9.20 10.67
CA GLY A 129 -13.59 9.88 10.38
C GLY A 129 -13.21 11.02 11.32
N SER A 130 -14.00 11.30 12.37
CA SER A 130 -13.73 12.42 13.29
C SER A 130 -12.75 12.07 14.42
N ILE A 131 -12.53 10.78 14.66
CA ILE A 131 -11.67 10.31 15.74
C ILE A 131 -10.20 10.46 15.41
N LYS A 132 -9.37 10.56 16.45
CA LYS A 132 -7.90 10.65 16.32
C LYS A 132 -7.31 9.48 15.53
N ASN A 133 -7.90 8.30 15.63
CA ASN A 133 -7.46 7.06 14.98
C ASN A 133 -7.54 7.14 13.44
N ALA A 134 -8.36 8.03 12.89
CA ALA A 134 -8.45 8.26 11.45
C ALA A 134 -7.40 9.24 10.91
N ARG A 135 -6.61 9.88 11.80
CA ARG A 135 -5.59 10.87 11.44
C ARG A 135 -4.25 10.19 11.20
N TRP A 136 -3.71 10.40 10.01
CA TRP A 136 -2.42 9.87 9.60
C TRP A 136 -1.47 11.04 9.30
N THR A 137 -0.35 11.09 10.01
CA THR A 137 0.71 12.06 9.75
C THR A 137 1.53 11.58 8.56
N VAL A 138 1.80 12.47 7.62
CA VAL A 138 2.55 12.16 6.39
C VAL A 138 4.02 12.47 6.64
N GLU A 139 4.88 11.47 6.47
CA GLU A 139 6.34 11.63 6.53
C GLU A 139 6.94 11.37 5.15
N PHE A 140 7.78 12.30 4.69
CA PHE A 140 8.51 12.17 3.43
C PHE A 140 9.75 11.33 3.60
N ILE A 141 10.05 10.55 2.56
CA ILE A 141 11.29 9.79 2.48
C ILE A 141 12.23 10.56 1.56
N GLU A 142 13.38 10.98 2.10
CA GLU A 142 14.40 11.67 1.30
C GLU A 142 14.83 10.80 0.11
N HIS A 143 14.93 11.43 -1.06
CA HIS A 143 15.38 10.78 -2.30
C HIS A 143 14.52 9.59 -2.77
N SER A 144 13.25 9.51 -2.35
CA SER A 144 12.29 8.49 -2.75
C SER A 144 10.98 9.11 -3.23
N THR A 145 10.20 8.34 -4.01
CA THR A 145 8.82 8.69 -4.40
C THR A 145 7.79 8.17 -3.40
N GLY A 146 8.22 7.52 -2.32
CA GLY A 146 7.37 6.98 -1.27
C GLY A 146 7.13 7.96 -0.11
N LEU A 147 6.02 7.73 0.58
CA LEU A 147 5.61 8.38 1.82
C LEU A 147 5.47 7.33 2.92
N ARG A 148 5.49 7.78 4.18
CA ARG A 148 5.09 6.96 5.33
C ARG A 148 3.89 7.60 6.00
N PHE A 149 2.96 6.76 6.43
CA PHE A 149 1.78 7.20 7.18
C PHE A 149 1.94 6.77 8.63
N LYS A 150 2.07 7.76 9.52
CA LYS A 150 2.20 7.54 10.96
C LYS A 150 0.87 7.73 11.66
N SER A 151 0.44 6.73 12.41
CA SER A 151 -0.80 6.72 13.17
C SER A 151 -0.73 7.68 14.37
N CYS A 152 -1.88 7.89 15.02
CA CYS A 152 -1.93 8.62 16.30
C CYS A 152 -1.22 7.91 17.47
N PHE A 153 -0.82 6.65 17.30
CA PHE A 153 -0.05 5.88 18.29
C PHE A 153 1.46 5.93 18.03
N GLY A 154 1.90 6.64 16.99
CA GLY A 154 3.31 6.75 16.62
C GLY A 154 3.86 5.55 15.84
N THR A 155 3.01 4.60 15.47
CA THR A 155 3.29 3.45 14.61
C THR A 155 3.04 3.79 13.14
N TYR A 156 3.57 2.99 12.22
CA TYR A 156 3.48 3.23 10.78
C TYR A 156 2.56 2.24 10.08
N LEU A 157 1.80 2.72 9.10
CA LEU A 157 1.04 1.86 8.20
C LEU A 157 1.98 0.94 7.42
N THR A 158 1.89 -0.36 7.66
CA THR A 158 2.89 -1.36 7.26
C THR A 158 2.25 -2.44 6.38
N ALA A 159 2.79 -2.64 5.18
CA ALA A 159 2.46 -3.75 4.30
C ALA A 159 3.22 -5.01 4.72
N THR A 160 2.52 -6.02 5.23
CA THR A 160 3.16 -7.26 5.69
C THR A 160 3.14 -8.35 4.61
N ASN A 161 3.95 -9.40 4.78
CA ASN A 161 3.86 -10.60 3.95
C ASN A 161 2.89 -11.67 4.50
N ILE A 162 2.11 -11.33 5.53
CA ILE A 162 1.19 -12.26 6.19
C ILE A 162 -0.11 -12.32 5.36
N PRO A 163 -0.56 -13.49 4.89
CA PRO A 163 -1.87 -13.63 4.24
C PRO A 163 -3.00 -13.20 5.18
N PHE A 164 -4.04 -12.53 4.66
CA PHE A 164 -5.15 -12.07 5.49
C PHE A 164 -6.09 -13.21 5.93
N LEU A 165 -6.64 -13.94 4.96
CA LEU A 165 -7.51 -15.10 5.18
C LEU A 165 -7.17 -16.21 4.18
N LEU A 166 -7.27 -17.45 4.64
CA LEU A 166 -7.09 -18.61 3.77
C LEU A 166 -8.16 -18.62 2.67
N GLY A 167 -7.72 -18.73 1.41
CA GLY A 167 -8.61 -18.78 0.25
C GLY A 167 -9.11 -17.43 -0.27
N ILE A 168 -8.73 -16.31 0.35
CA ILE A 168 -9.06 -14.95 -0.12
C ILE A 168 -7.76 -14.22 -0.45
N THR A 169 -7.78 -13.38 -1.49
CA THR A 169 -6.60 -12.61 -1.91
C THR A 169 -6.30 -11.46 -0.94
N GLY A 170 -5.04 -11.03 -0.92
CA GLY A 170 -4.57 -9.90 -0.12
C GLY A 170 -3.82 -10.31 1.14
N LYS A 171 -2.81 -9.49 1.47
CA LYS A 171 -1.98 -9.63 2.66
C LYS A 171 -2.36 -8.57 3.69
N LYS A 172 -2.09 -8.84 4.98
CA LYS A 172 -2.43 -7.94 6.08
C LYS A 172 -1.66 -6.63 5.94
N VAL A 173 -2.36 -5.54 6.15
CA VAL A 173 -1.76 -4.25 6.52
C VAL A 173 -1.93 -4.11 8.02
N LEU A 174 -0.86 -3.70 8.69
CA LEU A 174 -0.81 -3.51 10.14
C LEU A 174 -0.30 -2.11 10.44
N GLN A 175 -0.39 -1.70 11.70
CA GLN A 175 0.40 -0.59 12.22
C GLN A 175 1.58 -1.17 13.02
N THR A 176 2.81 -0.81 12.67
CA THR A 176 4.01 -1.33 13.34
C THR A 176 5.06 -0.25 13.54
N LEU A 177 5.96 -0.43 14.50
CA LEU A 177 7.13 0.42 14.69
C LEU A 177 8.40 -0.42 14.51
N PRO A 178 8.89 -0.61 13.26
CA PRO A 178 10.07 -1.42 13.03
C PRO A 178 11.32 -0.71 13.56
N LYS A 179 12.29 -1.47 14.07
CA LYS A 179 13.57 -0.94 14.60
C LYS A 179 14.32 -0.07 13.59
N ARG A 180 14.16 -0.39 12.31
CA ARG A 180 14.61 0.40 11.17
C ARG A 180 13.43 0.54 10.21
N LEU A 181 13.16 1.76 9.77
CA LEU A 181 12.12 2.01 8.78
C LEU A 181 12.59 1.42 7.44
N ASP A 182 11.98 0.32 7.04
CA ASP A 182 12.28 -0.40 5.80
C ASP A 182 11.21 -0.13 4.74
N SER A 183 11.29 -0.84 3.60
CA SER A 183 10.33 -0.64 2.51
C SER A 183 8.91 -1.12 2.79
N SER A 184 8.65 -1.80 3.92
CA SER A 184 7.30 -2.27 4.27
C SER A 184 6.39 -1.13 4.73
N VAL A 185 6.96 -0.02 5.20
CA VAL A 185 6.22 1.18 5.63
C VAL A 185 6.12 2.25 4.54
N GLU A 186 6.64 1.97 3.34
CA GLU A 186 6.73 2.92 2.25
C GLU A 186 5.57 2.74 1.26
N TRP A 187 4.85 3.83 1.03
CA TRP A 187 3.69 3.89 0.16
C TRP A 187 3.88 4.97 -0.89
N GLU A 188 3.91 4.57 -2.14
CA GLU A 188 4.00 5.47 -3.28
C GLU A 188 2.58 5.91 -3.69
N PRO A 189 2.26 7.20 -3.62
CA PRO A 189 0.95 7.69 -4.02
C PRO A 189 0.89 7.89 -5.55
N ILE A 190 -0.14 7.34 -6.17
CA ILE A 190 -0.38 7.40 -7.62
C ILE A 190 -1.75 8.00 -7.86
N ARG A 191 -1.81 9.14 -8.55
CA ARG A 191 -3.07 9.82 -8.83
C ARG A 191 -3.83 9.12 -9.96
N GLU A 192 -5.11 8.85 -9.74
CA GLU A 192 -6.05 8.37 -10.76
C GLU A 192 -7.32 9.23 -10.71
N GLY A 193 -7.38 10.23 -11.59
CA GLY A 193 -8.44 11.25 -11.55
C GLY A 193 -8.40 12.06 -10.25
N ASP A 194 -9.53 12.07 -9.53
CA ASP A 194 -9.67 12.75 -8.24
C ASP A 194 -9.19 11.89 -7.05
N GLN A 195 -8.90 10.60 -7.26
CA GLN A 195 -8.54 9.65 -6.21
C GLN A 195 -7.08 9.24 -6.29
N ILE A 196 -6.57 8.63 -5.22
CA ILE A 196 -5.18 8.20 -5.10
C ILE A 196 -5.11 6.71 -4.76
N LYS A 197 -4.21 6.01 -5.44
CA LYS A 197 -3.77 4.66 -5.12
C LYS A 197 -2.49 4.72 -4.31
N PHE A 198 -2.39 3.88 -3.28
CA PHE A 198 -1.14 3.75 -2.51
C PHE A 198 -0.48 2.43 -2.85
N ARG A 199 0.67 2.50 -3.52
CA ARG A 199 1.43 1.35 -4.00
C ARG A 199 2.57 1.02 -3.05
N THR A 200 2.71 -0.24 -2.69
CA THR A 200 3.89 -0.76 -1.97
C THR A 200 5.07 -0.83 -2.92
N ARG A 201 6.31 -0.88 -2.41
CA ARG A 201 7.51 -1.09 -3.24
C ARG A 201 7.41 -2.31 -4.16
N TYR A 202 6.66 -3.34 -3.76
CA TYR A 202 6.48 -4.59 -4.51
C TYR A 202 5.33 -4.53 -5.55
N GLY A 203 4.71 -3.36 -5.75
CA GLY A 203 3.68 -3.18 -6.76
C GLY A 203 2.26 -3.59 -6.34
N GLN A 204 2.04 -3.88 -5.06
CA GLN A 204 0.70 -4.16 -4.51
C GLN A 204 0.04 -2.86 -4.04
N PHE A 205 -1.29 -2.80 -3.99
CA PHE A 205 -2.02 -1.58 -3.64
C PHE A 205 -2.78 -1.71 -2.33
N LEU A 206 -2.81 -0.63 -1.54
CA LEU A 206 -3.64 -0.52 -0.35
C LEU A 206 -5.12 -0.68 -0.72
N ARG A 207 -5.79 -1.66 -0.10
CA ARG A 207 -7.15 -2.09 -0.42
C ARG A 207 -8.05 -2.07 0.81
N ALA A 208 -9.17 -1.38 0.70
CA ALA A 208 -10.24 -1.36 1.68
C ALA A 208 -11.26 -2.47 1.38
N ASN A 209 -11.38 -3.46 2.26
CA ASN A 209 -12.27 -4.59 2.01
C ASN A 209 -13.72 -4.35 2.46
N GLY A 210 -14.65 -4.61 1.54
CA GLY A 210 -16.08 -4.70 1.82
C GLY A 210 -16.52 -6.12 2.21
N GLY A 211 -17.80 -6.43 2.01
CA GLY A 211 -18.29 -7.81 2.06
C GLY A 211 -18.69 -8.31 3.45
N LEU A 212 -18.41 -9.58 3.75
CA LEU A 212 -18.80 -10.28 4.99
C LEU A 212 -17.63 -10.34 5.99
N PRO A 213 -17.89 -10.33 7.31
CA PRO A 213 -16.86 -10.61 8.31
C PRO A 213 -16.24 -12.01 8.08
N PRO A 214 -14.94 -12.21 8.35
CA PRO A 214 -14.00 -11.26 8.93
C PRO A 214 -13.36 -10.30 7.90
N TRP A 215 -13.70 -10.42 6.62
CA TRP A 215 -13.14 -9.58 5.55
C TRP A 215 -13.70 -8.15 5.54
N ARG A 216 -14.96 -8.00 5.93
CA ARG A 216 -15.59 -6.70 6.11
C ARG A 216 -14.75 -5.80 7.00
N ASN A 217 -14.56 -4.57 6.55
CA ASN A 217 -13.84 -3.51 7.26
C ASN A 217 -12.35 -3.79 7.49
N SER A 218 -11.78 -4.83 6.91
CA SER A 218 -10.34 -5.05 7.00
C SER A 218 -9.59 -4.24 5.94
N ILE A 219 -8.32 -4.00 6.21
CA ILE A 219 -7.39 -3.34 5.30
C ILE A 219 -6.32 -4.34 4.90
N THR A 220 -6.10 -4.46 3.60
CA THR A 220 -5.12 -5.38 3.03
C THR A 220 -4.33 -4.66 1.96
N HIS A 221 -3.26 -5.28 1.46
CA HIS A 221 -2.67 -4.88 0.19
C HIS A 221 -2.70 -6.04 -0.79
N ASP A 222 -3.04 -5.73 -2.04
CA ASP A 222 -3.29 -6.72 -3.07
C ASP A 222 -3.10 -6.14 -4.48
N ILE A 223 -2.99 -7.00 -5.49
CA ILE A 223 -3.07 -6.60 -6.89
C ILE A 223 -4.51 -6.89 -7.35
N PRO A 224 -5.32 -5.89 -7.72
CA PRO A 224 -6.69 -6.16 -8.14
C PRO A 224 -6.69 -6.91 -9.48
N HIS A 225 -6.86 -8.22 -9.43
CA HIS A 225 -6.93 -9.08 -10.60
C HIS A 225 -8.33 -9.09 -11.25
N SER A 226 -9.37 -8.72 -10.50
CA SER A 226 -10.75 -8.63 -10.96
C SER A 226 -11.19 -7.17 -11.09
N THR A 227 -11.96 -6.87 -12.13
CA THR A 227 -12.61 -5.56 -12.35
C THR A 227 -13.53 -5.17 -11.19
N SER A 228 -14.15 -6.14 -10.50
CA SER A 228 -15.08 -5.89 -9.39
C SER A 228 -14.45 -5.27 -8.13
N HIS A 229 -13.13 -5.34 -7.99
CA HIS A 229 -12.40 -4.86 -6.81
C HIS A 229 -11.41 -3.75 -7.15
N GLN A 230 -11.42 -3.21 -8.38
CA GLN A 230 -10.52 -2.14 -8.79
C GLN A 230 -10.79 -0.85 -8.01
N ASP A 231 -12.05 -0.55 -7.71
CA ASP A 231 -12.39 0.67 -6.95
C ASP A 231 -11.99 0.57 -5.47
N TRP A 232 -11.73 -0.64 -4.96
CA TRP A 232 -11.42 -0.86 -3.54
C TRP A 232 -10.00 -0.43 -3.17
N ILE A 233 -9.17 -0.13 -4.17
CA ILE A 233 -7.82 0.41 -3.99
C ILE A 233 -7.76 1.94 -4.20
N LEU A 234 -8.90 2.57 -4.47
CA LEU A 234 -9.02 4.01 -4.64
C LEU A 234 -9.36 4.67 -3.30
N TRP A 235 -8.65 5.75 -3.01
CA TRP A 235 -8.77 6.49 -1.78
C TRP A 235 -8.93 7.99 -2.07
N ASP A 236 -9.92 8.61 -1.45
CA ASP A 236 -10.01 10.05 -1.33
C ASP A 236 -9.10 10.50 -0.17
N VAL A 237 -8.40 11.61 -0.37
CA VAL A 237 -7.47 12.16 0.63
C VAL A 237 -8.04 13.45 1.19
N ASP A 238 -8.50 13.40 2.44
CA ASP A 238 -8.93 14.57 3.19
C ASP A 238 -7.71 15.19 3.88
N VAL A 239 -7.22 16.33 3.39
CA VAL A 239 -6.14 17.08 4.04
C VAL A 239 -6.69 17.82 5.27
N MET A 240 -6.19 17.46 6.46
CA MET A 240 -6.63 18.01 7.73
C MET A 240 -5.75 19.17 8.21
N VAL A 241 -4.44 19.06 7.99
CA VAL A 241 -3.46 20.09 8.37
C VAL A 241 -2.55 20.33 7.18
N ILE A 242 -2.47 21.58 6.74
CA ILE A 242 -1.63 21.99 5.62
C ILE A 242 -0.25 22.35 6.14
N GLN A 243 0.79 21.83 5.49
CA GLN A 243 2.17 22.23 5.75
C GLN A 243 2.41 23.61 5.13
N THR A 244 2.35 24.66 5.94
CA THR A 244 2.78 26.01 5.52
C THR A 244 4.29 26.04 5.48
N PHE A 245 4.85 26.02 4.26
CA PHE A 245 6.22 26.47 4.07
C PHE A 245 6.25 27.95 4.44
N ASN A 246 6.70 28.29 5.64
CA ASN A 246 7.07 29.65 5.95
C ASN A 246 8.11 30.06 4.89
N SER A 247 7.79 31.08 4.10
CA SER A 247 8.57 31.63 2.97
C SER A 247 9.93 32.22 3.37
N LEU A 248 10.68 31.59 4.27
CA LEU A 248 12.04 31.98 4.60
C LEU A 248 13.05 31.42 3.58
N ASP A 249 12.79 30.25 3.00
CA ASP A 249 13.64 29.67 1.95
C ASP A 249 13.47 30.35 0.58
N SER A 250 12.37 31.09 0.39
CA SER A 250 12.15 31.92 -0.80
C SER A 250 12.94 33.24 -0.75
N ILE A 251 13.36 33.72 0.43
CA ILE A 251 14.16 34.95 0.55
C ILE A 251 15.66 34.64 0.41
N ALA A 252 16.11 33.46 0.86
CA ALA A 252 17.47 32.99 0.64
C ALA A 252 17.82 32.77 -0.85
N SER A 253 16.80 32.54 -1.69
CA SER A 253 16.95 32.41 -3.14
C SER A 253 16.81 33.73 -3.91
N SER A 254 16.52 34.85 -3.22
CA SER A 254 16.30 36.18 -3.85
C SER A 254 17.35 37.24 -3.48
N THR A 255 18.25 36.99 -2.53
CA THR A 255 19.44 37.82 -2.34
C THR A 255 20.64 37.18 -3.01
N GLY A 256 20.83 37.51 -4.29
CA GLY A 256 21.96 37.06 -5.11
C GLY A 256 23.30 37.63 -4.63
N TYR A 257 23.81 37.13 -3.52
CA TYR A 257 25.20 37.28 -3.12
C TYR A 257 25.88 35.91 -3.23
N GLU A 258 26.51 35.68 -4.38
CA GLU A 258 27.40 34.55 -4.62
C GLU A 258 28.70 34.76 -3.80
N PRO A 259 29.16 33.81 -2.98
CA PRO A 259 30.46 33.90 -2.32
C PRO A 259 31.56 33.79 -3.39
N ILE A 260 32.30 34.87 -3.60
CA ILE A 260 33.44 34.91 -4.53
C ILE A 260 34.51 33.92 -4.06
N LEU A 261 34.69 32.81 -4.78
CA LEU A 261 35.86 31.93 -4.63
C LEU A 261 37.09 32.58 -5.30
N PRO A 262 38.30 32.45 -4.73
CA PRO A 262 39.51 33.04 -5.32
C PRO A 262 39.91 32.34 -6.64
N PRO A 263 40.50 33.07 -7.60
CA PRO A 263 40.78 32.56 -8.94
C PRO A 263 41.93 31.53 -8.97
N PRO A 264 41.91 30.55 -9.89
CA PRO A 264 42.98 29.58 -10.06
C PRO A 264 44.23 30.21 -10.73
N PRO A 265 45.45 29.70 -10.43
CA PRO A 265 46.68 30.24 -11.00
C PRO A 265 46.85 29.92 -12.50
N PRO A 266 47.50 30.81 -13.29
CA PRO A 266 47.56 30.69 -14.73
C PRO A 266 48.61 29.67 -15.24
N PRO A 267 48.34 28.99 -16.37
CA PRO A 267 49.19 27.94 -16.92
C PRO A 267 50.22 28.51 -17.90
N TRP A 268 51.48 28.57 -17.48
CA TRP A 268 52.63 28.55 -18.40
C TRP A 268 53.68 27.59 -17.82
N MET A 269 53.70 26.37 -18.35
CA MET A 269 54.93 25.72 -18.79
C MET A 269 54.51 24.59 -19.73
N THR A 270 54.45 24.97 -21.00
CA THR A 270 54.36 24.13 -22.17
C THR A 270 55.63 23.31 -22.31
N THR A 271 55.48 22.01 -22.54
CA THR A 271 56.32 21.26 -23.49
C THR A 271 55.40 20.21 -24.11
N SER A 272 54.95 20.43 -25.36
CA SER A 272 55.53 19.79 -26.56
C SER A 272 54.91 18.41 -26.84
N HIS A 273 54.39 18.05 -28.01
CA HIS A 273 54.36 18.64 -29.34
C HIS A 273 53.17 18.05 -30.14
N HIS A 274 52.76 18.81 -31.17
CA HIS A 274 51.83 18.50 -32.27
C HIS A 274 52.04 17.10 -32.92
N HIS A 275 51.07 16.45 -33.59
CA HIS A 275 50.51 16.85 -34.90
C HIS A 275 49.20 16.11 -35.31
N SER A 276 48.21 16.91 -35.72
CA SER A 276 47.22 16.79 -36.82
C SER A 276 46.70 15.44 -37.39
N LYS A 277 45.36 15.29 -37.27
CA LYS A 277 44.31 15.30 -38.34
C LYS A 277 44.10 14.07 -39.25
N VAL A 278 42.79 13.77 -39.42
CA VAL A 278 42.03 13.26 -40.61
C VAL A 278 41.46 11.83 -40.54
N GLU A 279 40.12 11.80 -40.57
CA GLU A 279 39.12 10.86 -41.14
C GLU A 279 39.14 9.32 -40.96
N SER A 280 37.89 8.84 -40.83
CA SER A 280 37.31 7.60 -41.37
C SER A 280 37.62 6.25 -40.70
N SER A 281 36.55 5.62 -40.20
CA SER A 281 36.43 4.16 -40.07
C SER A 281 36.60 3.50 -41.45
N PRO A 282 37.15 2.28 -41.57
CA PRO A 282 36.36 1.09 -41.24
C PRO A 282 37.14 -0.12 -40.67
N SER A 283 36.33 -1.04 -40.16
CA SER A 283 36.47 -2.44 -39.74
C SER A 283 37.68 -3.30 -40.14
N ARG A 284 37.82 -4.37 -39.32
CA ARG A 284 38.57 -5.65 -39.44
C ARG A 284 39.88 -5.67 -38.66
N ASP A 285 40.31 -6.74 -38.01
CA ASP A 285 39.75 -8.01 -37.54
C ASP A 285 40.86 -8.63 -36.65
N HIS A 286 40.50 -9.66 -35.88
CA HIS A 286 41.36 -10.77 -35.43
C HIS A 286 42.15 -10.73 -34.09
N HIS A 287 41.51 -11.44 -33.13
CA HIS A 287 42.07 -12.51 -32.29
C HIS A 287 42.91 -12.11 -31.05
N SER A 288 42.62 -12.58 -29.84
CA SER A 288 42.35 -13.99 -29.49
C SER A 288 41.72 -14.16 -28.10
N HIS A 289 40.51 -14.72 -28.07
CA HIS A 289 40.08 -15.63 -27.01
C HIS A 289 39.35 -16.79 -27.69
N HIS A 290 40.13 -17.78 -28.09
CA HIS A 290 39.70 -19.16 -28.30
C HIS A 290 40.03 -19.90 -26.99
N LYS A 291 39.32 -20.92 -26.54
CA LYS A 291 38.10 -21.64 -26.94
C LYS A 291 37.89 -22.57 -25.72
N SER A 292 36.69 -22.97 -25.35
CA SER A 292 36.01 -24.15 -25.91
C SER A 292 34.94 -24.48 -24.86
N SER A 293 33.74 -24.94 -25.13
CA SER A 293 32.97 -25.24 -26.34
C SER A 293 31.61 -25.70 -25.81
N GLY A 294 30.52 -25.22 -26.42
CA GLY A 294 29.18 -25.80 -26.20
C GLY A 294 29.07 -27.22 -26.75
N PRO A 295 27.88 -27.83 -26.59
CA PRO A 295 26.91 -27.82 -27.70
C PRO A 295 25.60 -27.17 -27.25
N GLN A 296 25.07 -26.19 -27.97
CA GLN A 296 24.06 -26.35 -29.03
C GLN A 296 22.94 -27.35 -28.72
N ASP A 297 21.78 -26.75 -28.50
CA ASP A 297 20.47 -27.12 -29.04
C ASP A 297 20.02 -28.56 -28.80
N GLU A 298 19.35 -28.76 -27.66
CA GLU A 298 18.36 -29.81 -27.52
C GLU A 298 17.11 -29.20 -26.89
N SER A 299 16.05 -29.18 -27.68
CA SER A 299 14.71 -28.78 -27.27
C SER A 299 14.29 -29.54 -26.01
N THR A 300 14.30 -28.88 -24.86
CA THR A 300 13.69 -29.44 -23.65
C THR A 300 12.50 -28.56 -23.29
N LEU A 301 11.40 -28.92 -23.95
CA LEU A 301 10.02 -28.89 -23.45
C LEU A 301 9.74 -27.83 -22.39
N LYS A 302 8.81 -26.93 -22.68
CA LYS A 302 8.01 -26.24 -21.65
C LYS A 302 7.56 -27.30 -20.64
N VAL A 303 8.31 -27.51 -19.54
CA VAL A 303 8.00 -28.60 -18.61
C VAL A 303 6.86 -28.09 -17.77
N GLU A 304 5.66 -28.23 -18.34
CA GLU A 304 4.40 -27.89 -17.70
C GLU A 304 4.28 -28.74 -16.44
N GLY A 305 4.54 -28.18 -15.26
CA GLY A 305 4.55 -28.87 -13.97
C GLY A 305 5.22 -28.02 -12.88
N ARG A 306 5.09 -28.43 -11.62
CA ARG A 306 5.74 -27.83 -10.45
C ARG A 306 7.07 -28.51 -10.13
N VAL A 307 8.04 -27.79 -9.58
CA VAL A 307 9.27 -28.42 -9.06
C VAL A 307 9.03 -28.88 -7.62
N ILE A 308 9.22 -30.17 -7.37
CA ILE A 308 9.19 -30.77 -6.04
C ILE A 308 10.63 -30.95 -5.57
N HIS A 309 10.97 -30.22 -4.52
CA HIS A 309 12.19 -30.38 -3.75
C HIS A 309 11.92 -31.43 -2.66
N TYR A 310 12.66 -32.53 -2.63
CA TYR A 310 12.47 -33.56 -1.63
C TYR A 310 13.76 -33.97 -0.93
N LYS A 311 13.59 -34.39 0.34
CA LYS A 311 14.63 -35.03 1.15
C LYS A 311 14.10 -36.32 1.73
N ILE A 312 14.95 -37.33 1.83
CA ILE A 312 14.61 -38.61 2.45
C ILE A 312 14.95 -38.51 3.94
N ALA A 313 13.98 -38.78 4.80
CA ALA A 313 14.20 -38.90 6.24
C ALA A 313 14.49 -40.36 6.62
N ASN A 314 15.22 -40.58 7.71
CA ASN A 314 15.38 -41.91 8.28
C ASN A 314 14.07 -42.39 8.97
N GLU A 315 14.05 -43.64 9.42
CA GLU A 315 12.89 -44.26 10.11
C GLU A 315 12.44 -43.51 11.38
N LYS A 316 13.28 -42.63 11.92
CA LYS A 316 12.98 -41.78 13.09
C LYS A 316 12.42 -40.40 12.71
N GLY A 317 12.24 -40.13 11.41
CA GLY A 317 11.79 -38.84 10.89
C GLY A 317 12.85 -37.73 10.96
N GLU A 318 14.11 -38.09 11.21
CA GLU A 318 15.23 -37.16 11.19
C GLU A 318 15.75 -37.03 9.76
N VAL A 319 15.86 -35.79 9.29
CA VAL A 319 16.35 -35.47 7.95
C VAL A 319 17.85 -35.25 8.05
N GLU A 320 18.63 -36.11 7.42
CA GLU A 320 20.08 -35.93 7.31
C GLU A 320 20.39 -34.64 6.52
N GLU A 321 21.45 -33.93 6.89
CA GLU A 321 21.86 -32.67 6.26
C GLU A 321 22.54 -32.94 4.91
N GLY A 322 21.78 -33.53 3.98
CA GLY A 322 22.20 -33.90 2.63
C GLY A 322 21.60 -33.01 1.53
N GLU A 323 22.08 -33.27 0.30
CA GLU A 323 21.65 -32.60 -0.94
C GLU A 323 20.13 -32.76 -1.16
N GLU A 324 19.48 -31.63 -1.45
CA GLU A 324 18.06 -31.59 -1.77
C GLU A 324 17.84 -31.99 -3.24
N VAL A 325 17.09 -33.07 -3.46
CA VAL A 325 16.83 -33.60 -4.81
C VAL A 325 15.58 -32.93 -5.39
N ARG A 326 15.55 -32.75 -6.71
CA ARG A 326 14.45 -32.06 -7.41
C ARG A 326 13.84 -32.97 -8.46
N LEU A 327 12.51 -33.01 -8.52
CA LEU A 327 11.76 -33.63 -9.61
C LEU A 327 10.70 -32.67 -10.14
N ILE A 328 10.27 -32.84 -11.39
CA ILE A 328 9.17 -32.05 -11.96
C ILE A 328 7.90 -32.89 -11.93
N PHE A 329 6.84 -32.35 -11.33
CA PHE A 329 5.56 -33.02 -11.11
C PHE A 329 4.42 -32.27 -11.76
N LYS A 330 3.53 -32.96 -12.49
CA LYS A 330 2.46 -32.31 -13.26
C LYS A 330 1.07 -32.44 -12.64
N GLY A 331 0.93 -33.24 -11.60
CA GLY A 331 -0.33 -33.50 -10.93
C GLY A 331 -0.73 -32.44 -9.90
N SER A 332 -1.96 -32.58 -9.41
CA SER A 332 -2.50 -31.83 -8.28
C SER A 332 -2.79 -32.71 -7.06
N GLU A 333 -2.76 -34.03 -7.21
CA GLU A 333 -3.10 -34.98 -6.17
C GLU A 333 -1.86 -35.46 -5.41
N VAL A 334 -1.99 -35.64 -4.08
CA VAL A 334 -0.90 -36.16 -3.24
C VAL A 334 -0.62 -37.63 -3.52
N GLU A 335 -1.64 -38.41 -3.85
CA GLU A 335 -1.45 -39.83 -4.17
C GLU A 335 -0.62 -40.02 -5.45
N GLU A 336 -0.87 -39.20 -6.48
CA GLU A 336 -0.07 -39.19 -7.71
C GLU A 336 1.37 -38.74 -7.43
N LEU A 337 1.57 -37.76 -6.54
CA LEU A 337 2.91 -37.36 -6.09
C LEU A 337 3.60 -38.47 -5.29
N LYS A 338 2.85 -39.18 -4.44
CA LYS A 338 3.35 -40.30 -3.65
C LYS A 338 3.81 -41.43 -4.56
N GLU A 339 3.01 -41.82 -5.56
CA GLU A 339 3.41 -42.81 -6.56
C GLU A 339 4.68 -42.38 -7.31
N ARG A 340 4.73 -41.12 -7.75
CA ARG A 340 5.90 -40.60 -8.45
C ARG A 340 7.18 -40.60 -7.60
N LEU A 341 7.05 -40.28 -6.31
CA LEU A 341 8.17 -40.33 -5.37
C LEU A 341 8.60 -41.77 -5.05
N LYS A 342 7.69 -42.75 -5.06
CA LYS A 342 8.06 -44.17 -4.95
C LYS A 342 8.89 -44.64 -6.14
N GLU A 343 8.50 -44.26 -7.36
CA GLU A 343 9.26 -44.56 -8.57
C GLU A 343 10.67 -43.96 -8.53
N GLU A 344 10.80 -42.71 -8.09
CA GLU A 344 12.08 -41.98 -8.08
C GLU A 344 13.01 -42.44 -6.95
N THR A 345 12.46 -42.77 -5.78
CA THR A 345 13.26 -43.17 -4.60
C THR A 345 13.44 -44.69 -4.48
N GLY A 346 12.67 -45.49 -5.20
CA GLY A 346 12.69 -46.96 -5.13
C GLY A 346 12.11 -47.54 -3.83
N LEU A 347 11.38 -46.75 -3.04
CA LEU A 347 10.80 -47.15 -1.76
C LEU A 347 9.38 -47.72 -1.93
N GLU A 348 9.06 -48.85 -1.29
CA GLU A 348 7.78 -49.55 -1.45
C GLU A 348 6.60 -48.85 -0.75
N ASP A 349 6.76 -48.45 0.51
CA ASP A 349 5.79 -47.60 1.19
C ASP A 349 6.44 -46.37 1.82
N ILE A 350 5.83 -45.22 1.56
CA ILE A 350 6.33 -43.92 1.94
C ILE A 350 5.19 -43.04 2.45
N VAL A 351 5.54 -42.13 3.35
CA VAL A 351 4.70 -41.01 3.75
C VAL A 351 5.35 -39.73 3.26
N VAL A 352 4.63 -38.99 2.41
CA VAL A 352 5.07 -37.66 1.96
C VAL A 352 4.66 -36.65 3.02
N CYS A 353 5.63 -35.95 3.61
CA CYS A 353 5.42 -34.98 4.68
C CYS A 353 5.81 -33.57 4.23
N SER A 354 5.19 -32.55 4.82
CA SER A 354 5.67 -31.17 4.77
C SER A 354 6.28 -30.78 6.12
N ARG A 355 7.36 -30.00 6.09
CA ARG A 355 8.04 -29.51 7.29
C ARG A 355 7.51 -28.13 7.64
N ASN A 356 6.99 -27.98 8.86
CA ASN A 356 6.58 -26.66 9.34
C ASN A 356 7.83 -25.81 9.61
N PRO A 357 7.97 -24.63 8.98
CA PRO A 357 9.14 -23.76 9.16
C PRO A 357 9.34 -23.26 10.60
N LEU A 358 8.29 -23.21 11.43
CA LEU A 358 8.32 -22.62 12.76
C LEU A 358 8.82 -23.57 13.84
N ASN A 359 8.49 -24.86 13.74
CA ASN A 359 8.83 -25.87 14.76
C ASN A 359 9.60 -27.07 14.20
N GLN A 360 9.91 -27.05 12.90
CA GLN A 360 10.60 -28.11 12.16
C GLN A 360 9.90 -29.47 12.16
N LYS A 361 8.67 -29.57 12.70
CA LYS A 361 7.92 -30.82 12.79
C LYS A 361 7.40 -31.22 11.41
N LEU A 362 7.44 -32.53 11.13
CA LEU A 362 6.92 -33.12 9.91
C LEU A 362 5.43 -33.42 10.06
N TYR A 363 4.66 -33.10 9.03
CA TYR A 363 3.22 -33.34 8.95
C TYR A 363 2.90 -34.07 7.64
N PRO A 364 2.22 -35.23 7.67
CA PRO A 364 1.82 -35.93 6.45
C PRO A 364 0.93 -35.06 5.56
N LEU A 365 1.25 -34.99 4.26
CA LEU A 365 0.37 -34.40 3.28
C LEU A 365 -0.84 -35.31 3.07
N ARG A 366 -2.04 -34.77 3.24
CA ARG A 366 -3.33 -35.48 3.07
C ARG A 366 -4.35 -34.72 2.23
N LEU A 367 -4.01 -33.50 1.85
CA LEU A 367 -4.86 -32.58 1.08
C LEU A 367 -4.25 -32.40 -0.29
N GLN A 368 -5.08 -32.06 -1.29
CA GLN A 368 -4.62 -31.72 -2.63
C GLN A 368 -3.45 -30.73 -2.59
N LEU A 369 -2.51 -30.91 -3.51
CA LEU A 369 -1.35 -30.04 -3.64
C LEU A 369 -1.83 -28.63 -4.05
N PRO A 370 -1.13 -27.57 -3.62
CA PRO A 370 -1.51 -26.19 -3.93
C PRO A 370 -1.76 -25.96 -5.43
N PRO A 371 -2.83 -25.27 -5.84
CA PRO A 371 -3.02 -24.89 -7.24
C PRO A 371 -1.91 -23.91 -7.70
N ASN A 372 -1.71 -23.78 -9.03
CA ASN A 372 -0.76 -22.85 -9.71
C ASN A 372 0.68 -23.34 -9.93
N ASN A 373 0.96 -24.64 -9.89
CA ASN A 373 2.29 -25.20 -10.18
C ASN A 373 3.45 -24.60 -9.35
N ASN A 374 3.16 -24.08 -8.14
CA ASN A 374 4.19 -23.55 -7.26
C ASN A 374 5.13 -24.67 -6.78
N ASP A 375 6.41 -24.32 -6.67
CA ASP A 375 7.43 -25.22 -6.14
C ASP A 375 7.13 -25.61 -4.69
N MET A 376 7.47 -26.84 -4.32
CA MET A 376 7.16 -27.39 -2.99
C MET A 376 8.36 -28.11 -2.40
N HIS A 377 8.53 -27.98 -1.08
CA HIS A 377 9.48 -28.78 -0.30
C HIS A 377 8.73 -29.87 0.45
N VAL A 378 9.12 -31.12 0.24
CA VAL A 378 8.55 -32.29 0.90
C VAL A 378 9.65 -33.16 1.52
N VAL A 379 9.27 -33.94 2.51
CA VAL A 379 10.13 -34.92 3.16
C VAL A 379 9.50 -36.29 2.96
N VAL A 380 10.25 -37.20 2.35
CA VAL A 380 9.84 -38.58 2.13
C VAL A 380 10.28 -39.39 3.34
N VAL A 381 9.33 -39.97 4.06
CA VAL A 381 9.60 -40.85 5.19
C VAL A 381 9.27 -42.28 4.76
N PRO A 382 10.22 -43.23 4.78
CA PRO A 382 9.91 -44.64 4.57
C PRO A 382 8.96 -45.15 5.65
N SER A 383 7.85 -45.76 5.25
CA SER A 383 7.04 -46.58 6.14
C SER A 383 7.73 -47.94 6.23
N SER A 384 8.44 -48.24 7.32
CA SER A 384 8.97 -49.59 7.53
C SER A 384 7.80 -50.58 7.63
N GLY A 385 7.65 -51.43 6.63
CA GLY A 385 6.80 -52.61 6.72
C GLY A 385 7.39 -53.62 7.72
N ASP A 386 6.51 -54.14 8.57
CA ASP A 386 6.62 -55.35 9.39
C ASP A 386 7.49 -55.35 10.67
N VAL A 387 6.79 -55.37 11.82
CA VAL A 387 7.10 -56.35 12.87
C VAL A 387 5.82 -57.13 13.18
N GLU A 388 5.83 -58.35 12.62
CA GLU A 388 5.09 -59.55 12.98
C GLU A 388 4.75 -59.61 14.49
N ALA A 389 3.46 -59.57 14.81
CA ALA A 389 2.99 -60.00 16.12
C ALA A 389 3.08 -61.54 16.15
N PRO A 390 3.81 -62.15 17.11
CA PRO A 390 3.78 -63.60 17.24
C PRO A 390 2.38 -64.02 17.69
N GLU A 391 1.71 -64.83 16.86
CA GLU A 391 0.61 -65.67 17.32
C GLU A 391 1.12 -66.63 18.40
N SER A 392 0.42 -66.58 19.53
CA SER A 392 0.00 -67.63 20.47
C SER A 392 0.77 -68.96 20.52
N PRO A 393 0.83 -69.55 21.72
CA PRO A 393 -0.08 -70.68 21.96
C PRO A 393 -1.25 -70.37 22.89
#